data_AF-A0AAW9AY04-F1
#
_entry.id   AF-A0AAW9AY04-F1
#
_cell.length_a   1.000
_cell.length_b   1.000
_cell.length_c   1.000
_cell.angle_alpha   90.00
_cell.angle_beta   90.00
_cell.angle_gamma   90.00
#
_symmetry.space_group_name_H-M   'P 1'
#
loop_
_entity.id
_entity.type
_entity.pdbx_description
1 polymer ?
#
loop_
_entity_poly.entity_id
_entity_poly.type
_entity_poly.pdbx_seq_one_letter_code
_entity_poly.pdbx_strand_id
1 'polypeptide(L)'
;MRKLLTIFFLITPFAASAGFVHPMDFNGSDSQKQEVIQYIQDKVKNDYCGAIDMCNATTLRMMEQQNLQAFKKATQAQNRQIMDRVIHDYCSSGLDMCDYNTIMMMYEQNEQASKQELSW
;
A
#
# COMPACT_ATOMS: atom_id res chain seq x y z
N MET A 1 15.74 53.47 -19.59
CA MET A 1 14.70 52.45 -19.91
C MET A 1 15.02 51.19 -19.11
N ARG A 2 14.34 50.99 -17.97
CA ARG A 2 14.55 49.86 -17.06
C ARG A 2 13.79 48.65 -17.62
N LYS A 3 14.49 47.66 -18.18
CA LYS A 3 13.87 46.40 -18.62
C LYS A 3 13.72 45.50 -17.39
N LEU A 4 12.50 45.38 -16.88
CA LEU A 4 12.13 44.37 -15.87
C LEU A 4 12.00 43.03 -16.58
N LEU A 5 12.97 42.13 -16.35
CA LEU A 5 12.92 40.73 -16.76
C LEU A 5 12.09 39.97 -15.73
N THR A 6 10.81 39.76 -16.03
CA THR A 6 9.92 38.92 -15.22
C THR A 6 10.22 37.45 -15.53
N ILE A 7 10.92 36.76 -14.62
CA ILE A 7 11.12 35.31 -14.69
C ILE A 7 9.82 34.64 -14.27
N PHE A 8 9.16 33.96 -15.21
CA PHE A 8 7.98 33.13 -14.95
C PHE A 8 8.47 31.80 -14.37
N PHE A 9 8.38 31.64 -13.04
CA PHE A 9 8.69 30.37 -12.37
C PHE A 9 7.54 29.40 -12.63
N LEU A 10 7.69 28.54 -13.65
CA LEU A 10 6.78 27.42 -13.88
C LEU A 10 6.94 26.44 -12.72
N ILE A 11 6.06 26.54 -11.73
CA ILE A 11 5.93 25.54 -10.67
C ILE A 11 5.27 24.32 -11.32
N THR A 12 6.08 23.38 -11.82
CA THR A 12 5.56 22.06 -12.23
C THR A 12 5.07 21.35 -10.97
N PRO A 13 3.78 20.98 -10.86
CA PRO A 13 3.33 20.17 -9.75
C PRO A 13 4.05 18.83 -9.82
N PHE A 14 4.84 18.51 -8.80
CA PHE A 14 5.34 17.16 -8.61
C PHE A 14 4.13 16.26 -8.39
N ALA A 15 3.77 15.48 -9.40
CA ALA A 15 2.92 14.32 -9.21
C ALA A 15 3.73 13.30 -8.41
N ALA A 16 3.69 13.40 -7.08
CA ALA A 16 4.19 12.35 -6.23
C ALA A 16 3.32 11.12 -6.49
N SER A 17 3.89 10.06 -7.07
CA SER A 17 3.28 8.74 -7.01
C SER A 17 3.11 8.41 -5.53
N ALA A 18 1.88 8.21 -5.08
CA ALA A 18 1.61 7.82 -3.71
C ALA A 18 2.43 6.55 -3.40
N GLY A 19 3.32 6.65 -2.42
CA GLY A 19 4.18 5.56 -2.02
C GLY A 19 3.39 4.54 -1.20
N PHE A 20 3.89 3.31 -1.15
CA PHE A 20 3.41 2.34 -0.17
C PHE A 20 3.67 2.88 1.24
N VAL A 21 2.63 2.99 2.06
CA VAL A 21 2.73 3.43 3.46
C VAL A 21 2.86 2.21 4.35
N HIS A 22 3.96 2.12 5.10
CA HIS A 22 4.15 1.03 6.05
C HIS A 22 3.09 1.09 7.17
N PRO A 23 2.22 0.08 7.36
CA PRO A 23 1.06 0.18 8.26
C PRO A 23 1.42 0.48 9.72
N MET A 24 2.56 -0.05 10.22
CA MET A 24 3.01 0.20 11.59
C MET A 24 3.66 1.57 11.80
N ASP A 25 4.00 2.28 10.72
CA ASP A 25 4.56 3.65 10.75
C ASP A 25 3.47 4.70 10.46
N PHE A 26 2.22 4.26 10.32
CA PHE A 26 1.08 5.12 10.04
C PHE A 26 0.74 5.99 11.26
N ASN A 27 0.80 7.30 11.08
CA ASN A 27 0.54 8.30 12.11
C ASN A 27 -0.87 8.91 12.04
N GLY A 28 -1.69 8.51 11.07
CA GLY A 28 -3.07 9.01 10.95
C GLY A 28 -3.20 10.43 10.38
N SER A 29 -2.12 11.04 9.88
CA SER A 29 -2.17 12.32 9.19
C SER A 29 -3.02 12.24 7.93
N ASP A 30 -3.63 13.36 7.55
CA ASP A 30 -4.48 13.41 6.36
C ASP A 30 -3.68 13.14 5.08
N SER A 31 -2.40 13.53 5.04
CA SER A 31 -1.47 13.21 3.96
C SER A 31 -1.31 11.69 3.80
N GLN A 32 -1.01 10.97 4.89
CA GLN A 32 -0.85 9.51 4.81
C GLN A 32 -2.18 8.81 4.50
N LYS A 33 -3.32 9.29 5.01
CA LYS A 33 -4.63 8.74 4.63
C LYS A 33 -4.87 8.83 3.13
N GLN A 34 -4.56 9.97 2.53
CA GLN A 34 -4.70 10.18 1.09
C GLN A 34 -3.74 9.27 0.31
N GLU A 35 -2.50 9.15 0.76
CA GLU A 35 -1.49 8.28 0.14
C GLU A 35 -1.93 6.80 0.15
N VAL A 36 -2.43 6.31 1.29
CA VAL A 36 -2.98 4.94 1.41
C VAL A 36 -4.16 4.72 0.46
N ILE A 37 -5.12 5.65 0.41
CA ILE A 37 -6.29 5.53 -0.46
C ILE A 37 -5.87 5.49 -1.93
N GLN A 38 -4.97 6.40 -2.33
CA GLN A 38 -4.46 6.49 -3.70
C GLN A 38 -3.73 5.20 -4.08
N TYR A 39 -2.83 4.72 -3.22
CA TYR A 39 -2.11 3.46 -3.43
C TYR A 39 -3.06 2.27 -3.62
N ILE A 40 -4.08 2.14 -2.77
CA ILE A 40 -5.07 1.06 -2.86
C ILE A 40 -5.84 1.12 -4.18
N GLN A 41 -6.30 2.30 -4.57
CA GLN A 41 -7.06 2.48 -5.82
C GLN A 41 -6.20 2.15 -7.05
N ASP A 42 -4.95 2.60 -7.07
CA ASP A 42 -4.04 2.36 -8.17
C ASP A 42 -3.66 0.88 -8.27
N LYS A 43 -3.35 0.22 -7.13
CA LYS A 43 -3.04 -1.21 -7.09
C LYS A 43 -4.23 -2.08 -7.49
N VAL A 44 -5.43 -1.84 -6.91
CA VAL A 44 -6.64 -2.58 -7.28
C VAL A 44 -6.98 -2.40 -8.76
N LYS A 45 -6.85 -1.18 -9.29
CA LYS A 45 -7.07 -0.95 -10.72
C LYS A 45 -6.06 -1.71 -11.57
N ASN A 46 -4.78 -1.67 -11.22
CA ASN A 46 -3.74 -2.42 -11.95
C ASN A 46 -4.04 -3.93 -11.96
N ASP A 47 -4.35 -4.50 -10.80
CA ASP A 47 -4.54 -5.94 -10.66
C ASP A 47 -5.83 -6.41 -11.34
N TYR A 48 -6.93 -5.70 -11.14
CA TYR A 48 -8.24 -6.15 -11.62
C TYR A 48 -8.59 -5.64 -13.02
N CYS A 49 -8.06 -4.51 -13.48
CA CYS A 49 -8.28 -4.06 -14.87
C CYS A 49 -7.15 -4.48 -15.81
N GLY A 50 -5.92 -4.65 -15.30
CA GLY A 50 -4.77 -5.05 -16.10
C GLY A 50 -4.59 -6.57 -16.13
N ALA A 51 -4.40 -7.19 -14.96
CA ALA A 51 -4.00 -8.60 -14.89
C ALA A 51 -5.17 -9.58 -15.00
N ILE A 52 -6.36 -9.25 -14.47
CA ILE A 52 -7.48 -10.20 -14.32
C ILE A 52 -8.68 -9.86 -15.25
N ASP A 53 -8.70 -8.70 -15.91
CA ASP A 53 -9.80 -8.21 -16.79
C ASP A 53 -11.20 -8.20 -16.14
N MET A 54 -11.25 -7.89 -14.84
CA MET A 54 -12.46 -7.73 -14.04
C MET A 54 -12.69 -6.26 -13.64
N CYS A 55 -12.60 -5.34 -14.60
CA CYS A 55 -12.62 -3.89 -14.39
C CYS A 55 -14.02 -3.27 -14.13
N ASN A 56 -14.94 -4.00 -13.47
CA ASN A 56 -16.26 -3.45 -13.17
C ASN A 56 -16.26 -2.72 -11.81
N ALA A 57 -17.10 -1.68 -11.70
CA ALA A 57 -17.11 -0.82 -10.51
C ALA A 57 -17.38 -1.58 -9.21
N THR A 58 -18.26 -2.59 -9.22
CA THR A 58 -18.59 -3.40 -8.04
C THR A 58 -17.35 -4.14 -7.53
N THR A 59 -16.61 -4.81 -8.42
CA THR A 59 -15.36 -5.50 -8.07
C THR A 59 -14.33 -4.52 -7.53
N LEU A 60 -14.10 -3.40 -8.22
CA LEU A 60 -13.09 -2.42 -7.78
C LEU A 60 -13.40 -1.87 -6.39
N ARG A 61 -14.63 -1.41 -6.13
CA ARG A 61 -15.03 -0.87 -4.82
C ARG A 61 -14.92 -1.91 -3.70
N MET A 62 -15.27 -3.16 -3.98
CA MET A 62 -15.15 -4.25 -3.02
C MET A 62 -13.69 -4.52 -2.64
N MET A 63 -12.81 -4.61 -3.63
CA MET A 63 -11.39 -4.89 -3.42
C MET A 63 -10.65 -3.72 -2.75
N GLU A 64 -11.00 -2.49 -3.10
CA GLU A 64 -10.52 -1.29 -2.42
C GLU A 64 -10.92 -1.28 -0.93
N GLN A 65 -12.17 -1.63 -0.62
CA GLN A 65 -12.65 -1.70 0.77
C GLN A 65 -11.95 -2.80 1.57
N GLN A 66 -11.74 -3.98 0.99
CA GLN A 66 -10.99 -5.07 1.63
C GLN A 66 -9.56 -4.65 1.94
N ASN A 67 -8.87 -4.04 0.97
CA ASN A 67 -7.52 -3.51 1.17
C ASN A 67 -7.47 -2.45 2.26
N LEU A 68 -8.42 -1.52 2.29
CA LEU A 68 -8.48 -0.48 3.31
C LEU A 68 -8.73 -1.06 4.72
N GLN A 69 -9.58 -2.07 4.83
CA GLN A 69 -9.81 -2.77 6.10
C GLN A 69 -8.56 -3.51 6.55
N ALA A 70 -7.89 -4.21 5.63
CA ALA A 70 -6.64 -4.91 5.91
C ALA A 70 -5.53 -3.94 6.35
N PHE A 71 -5.38 -2.78 5.70
CA PHE A 71 -4.45 -1.73 6.12
C PHE A 71 -4.72 -1.30 7.57
N LYS A 72 -5.98 -0.96 7.89
CA LYS A 72 -6.37 -0.54 9.25
C LYS A 72 -6.12 -1.64 10.29
N LYS A 73 -6.27 -2.91 9.92
CA LYS A 73 -5.94 -4.04 10.79
C LYS A 73 -4.42 -4.16 10.98
N ALA A 74 -3.66 -3.99 9.90
CA ALA A 74 -2.19 -4.05 9.91
C ALA A 74 -1.55 -2.92 10.74
N THR A 75 -2.22 -1.78 10.91
CA THR A 75 -1.73 -0.72 11.83
C THR A 75 -1.77 -1.15 13.30
N GLN A 76 -2.49 -2.22 13.63
CA GLN A 76 -2.59 -2.77 14.99
C GLN A 76 -1.62 -3.95 15.22
N ALA A 77 -0.85 -4.33 14.20
CA ALA A 77 0.15 -5.39 14.29
C ALA A 77 1.19 -5.06 15.36
N GLN A 78 1.71 -6.10 16.02
CA GLN A 78 2.65 -5.94 17.13
C GLN A 78 4.06 -6.41 16.76
N ASN A 79 4.19 -7.41 15.88
CA ASN A 79 5.48 -7.96 15.52
C ASN A 79 6.08 -7.26 14.28
N ARG A 80 6.88 -6.20 14.53
CA ARG A 80 7.53 -5.42 13.46
C ARG A 80 8.39 -6.26 12.52
N GLN A 81 9.17 -7.19 13.06
CA GLN A 81 10.07 -8.02 12.26
C GLN A 81 9.31 -8.89 11.26
N ILE A 82 8.16 -9.46 11.66
CA ILE A 82 7.30 -10.24 10.75
C ILE A 82 6.70 -9.33 9.68
N MET A 83 6.20 -8.15 10.06
CA MET A 83 5.62 -7.19 9.11
C MET A 83 6.65 -6.75 8.06
N ASP A 84 7.85 -6.34 8.49
CA ASP A 84 8.93 -5.93 7.59
C ASP A 84 9.31 -7.06 6.63
N ARG A 85 9.37 -8.30 7.14
CA ARG A 85 9.70 -9.47 6.31
C ARG A 85 8.63 -9.73 5.26
N VAL A 86 7.36 -9.68 5.65
CA VAL A 86 6.24 -9.87 4.71
C VAL A 86 6.24 -8.78 3.64
N ILE A 87 6.45 -7.51 4.01
CA ILE A 87 6.54 -6.43 3.02
C ILE A 87 7.71 -6.66 2.07
N HIS A 88 8.88 -7.05 2.57
CA HIS A 88 10.00 -7.42 1.71
C HIS A 88 9.64 -8.57 0.75
N ASP A 89 9.05 -9.63 1.28
CA ASP A 89 8.74 -10.85 0.54
C ASP A 89 7.65 -10.68 -0.51
N TYR A 90 6.71 -9.73 -0.33
CA TYR A 90 5.57 -9.57 -1.25
C TYR A 90 5.57 -8.25 -2.03
N CYS A 91 6.45 -7.30 -1.66
CA CYS A 91 6.61 -6.04 -2.39
C CYS A 91 7.95 -5.89 -3.11
N SER A 92 9.01 -6.59 -2.69
CA SER A 92 10.37 -6.37 -3.20
C SER A 92 11.01 -7.60 -3.85
N SER A 93 10.41 -8.78 -3.73
CA SER A 93 10.97 -10.06 -4.19
C SER A 93 10.68 -10.41 -5.65
N GLY A 94 10.04 -9.51 -6.40
CA GLY A 94 9.56 -9.76 -7.78
C GLY A 94 8.16 -10.39 -7.84
N LEU A 95 7.52 -10.67 -6.70
CA LEU A 95 6.09 -10.96 -6.62
C LEU A 95 5.31 -9.64 -6.70
N ASP A 96 4.43 -9.47 -7.68
CA ASP A 96 3.56 -8.28 -7.80
C ASP A 96 2.31 -8.39 -6.90
N MET A 97 2.51 -8.72 -5.63
CA MET A 97 1.45 -9.01 -4.64
C MET A 97 1.50 -8.03 -3.46
N CYS A 98 1.96 -6.80 -3.71
CA CYS A 98 2.10 -5.74 -2.71
C CYS A 98 0.78 -5.03 -2.42
N ASP A 99 -0.27 -5.78 -2.09
CA ASP A 99 -1.55 -5.22 -1.64
C ASP A 99 -1.72 -5.48 -0.13
N TYR A 100 -2.43 -4.59 0.57
CA TYR A 100 -2.52 -4.68 2.03
C TYR A 100 -3.28 -5.90 2.52
N ASN A 101 -4.14 -6.49 1.69
CA ASN A 101 -4.84 -7.73 2.03
C ASN A 101 -3.86 -8.92 2.08
N THR A 102 -3.01 -9.04 1.06
CA THR A 102 -1.91 -10.04 1.04
C THR A 102 -0.96 -9.83 2.22
N ILE A 103 -0.51 -8.60 2.46
CA ILE A 103 0.39 -8.28 3.56
C ILE A 103 -0.21 -8.67 4.91
N MET A 104 -1.47 -8.30 5.19
CA MET A 104 -2.11 -8.64 6.46
C MET A 104 -2.27 -10.16 6.61
N MET A 105 -2.73 -10.85 5.56
CA MET A 105 -2.91 -12.30 5.59
C MET A 105 -1.61 -13.03 5.91
N MET A 106 -0.52 -12.64 5.24
CA MET A 106 0.78 -13.27 5.43
C MET A 106 1.42 -12.90 6.77
N TYR A 107 1.18 -11.69 7.27
CA TYR A 107 1.56 -11.32 8.64
C TYR A 107 0.89 -12.25 9.66
N GLU A 108 -0.43 -12.47 9.58
CA GLU A 108 -1.15 -13.31 10.54
C GLU A 108 -0.69 -14.77 10.49
N GLN A 109 -0.47 -15.31 9.29
CA GLN A 109 0.05 -16.66 9.11
C GLN A 109 1.45 -16.80 9.71
N ASN A 110 2.34 -15.86 9.43
CA ASN A 110 3.70 -15.89 9.96
C ASN A 110 3.73 -15.69 11.48
N GLU A 111 2.86 -14.85 12.04
CA GLU A 111 2.75 -14.65 13.49
C GLU A 111 2.22 -15.91 14.21
N GLN A 112 1.31 -16.64 13.57
CA GLN A 112 0.83 -17.92 14.09
C GLN A 112 1.92 -19.00 13.99
N ALA A 113 2.58 -19.11 12.83
CA ALA A 113 3.61 -20.10 12.57
C ALA A 113 4.86 -19.87 13.42
N SER A 114 5.21 -18.63 13.76
CA SER A 114 6.37 -18.32 14.60
C SER A 114 6.27 -18.86 16.04
N LYS A 115 5.09 -19.36 16.43
CA LYS A 115 4.81 -19.95 17.75
C LYS A 115 4.75 -21.48 17.71
N GLN A 116 4.98 -22.07 16.53
CA GLN A 116 4.91 -23.50 16.30
C GLN A 116 6.31 -24.06 16.10
N GLU A 117 6.54 -25.24 16.67
CA GLU A 117 7.75 -26.02 16.45
C GLU A 117 7.35 -27.46 16.12
N LEU A 118 8.14 -28.11 15.27
CA LEU A 118 7.92 -29.52 14.96
C LEU A 118 8.31 -30.38 16.15
N SER A 119 7.44 -31.32 16.51
CA SER A 119 7.76 -32.43 17.42
C SER A 119 7.67 -33.75 16.65
N TRP A 120 8.49 -34.72 17.04
CA TRP A 120 8.45 -36.10 16.52
C TRP A 120 7.34 -36.93 17.14
#